data_AF-A0A7L4ZRQ5-F1
#
_entry.id   AF-A0A7L4ZRQ5-F1
#
_cell.length_a   1.000
_cell.length_b   1.000
_cell.length_c   1.000
_cell.angle_alpha   90.00
_cell.angle_beta   90.00
_cell.angle_gamma   90.00
#
_symmetry.space_group_name_H-M   'P 1'
#
loop_
_entity.id
_entity.type
_entity.pdbx_description
1 polymer ?
#
loop_
_entity_poly.entity_id
_entity_poly.type
_entity_poly.pdbx_seq_one_letter_code
_entity_poly.pdbx_strand_id
1 'polypeptide(L)'
;MTHGIKTGPYYWGRALPPLGFGLVFLQHLPLLAVGCFAFAALVASSYSGLEIDRRNHRYRNFLLLFGIRFGSWYALALATRVVLKAHSDTIRYHTRRGVARPWKRYEHLTLLLSIPDSIIGEAMEEFALRDRKYALQAGQQLAAALQIPFVVMDDV
;
A
#
# COMPACT_ATOMS: atom_id res chain seq x y z
N MET A 1 -5.68 -17.51 12.73
CA MET A 1 -4.62 -17.63 11.69
C MET A 1 -4.52 -16.28 11.01
N THR A 2 -3.33 -15.69 10.95
CA THR A 2 -3.09 -14.40 10.30
C THR A 2 -2.80 -14.61 8.81
N HIS A 3 -3.46 -13.85 7.93
CA HIS A 3 -3.19 -13.85 6.49
C HIS A 3 -2.57 -12.53 6.09
N GLY A 4 -1.36 -12.57 5.50
CA GLY A 4 -0.68 -11.41 4.95
C GLY A 4 -0.92 -11.32 3.45
N ILE A 5 -1.39 -10.17 3.01
CA ILE A 5 -1.67 -9.82 1.62
C ILE A 5 -0.69 -8.72 1.24
N LYS A 6 0.07 -8.95 0.17
CA LYS A 6 0.99 -7.94 -0.34
C LYS A 6 0.24 -7.00 -1.27
N THR A 7 0.35 -5.71 -1.02
CA THR A 7 -0.44 -4.69 -1.71
C THR A 7 0.43 -3.62 -2.35
N GLY A 8 1.66 -3.40 -1.87
CA GLY A 8 2.62 -2.49 -2.48
C GLY A 8 3.73 -3.15 -3.31
N PRO A 9 4.27 -2.46 -4.34
CA PRO A 9 5.54 -2.85 -4.95
C PRO A 9 6.69 -2.70 -3.95
N TYR A 10 7.79 -3.40 -4.22
CA TYR A 10 9.05 -3.19 -3.50
C TYR A 10 9.56 -1.76 -3.74
N TYR A 11 10.06 -1.09 -2.70
CA TYR A 11 10.54 0.29 -2.79
C TYR A 11 11.92 0.44 -3.47
N TRP A 12 12.15 -0.22 -4.60
CA TRP A 12 13.43 -0.19 -5.35
C TRP A 12 13.91 1.22 -5.67
N GLY A 13 13.01 2.14 -6.04
CA GLY A 13 13.36 3.53 -6.32
C GLY A 13 13.95 4.27 -5.12
N ARG A 14 13.56 3.89 -3.89
CA ARG A 14 14.11 4.46 -2.64
C ARG A 14 15.45 3.84 -2.25
N ALA A 15 15.81 2.70 -2.84
CA ALA A 15 17.13 2.08 -2.66
C ALA A 15 18.21 2.69 -3.58
N LEU A 16 17.82 3.48 -4.60
CA LEU A 16 18.78 4.09 -5.54
C LEU A 16 19.79 5.06 -4.88
N PRO A 17 19.39 5.98 -3.99
CA PRO A 17 20.34 6.88 -3.34
C PRO A 17 21.44 6.16 -2.53
N PRO A 18 21.13 5.18 -1.63
CA PRO A 18 22.18 4.46 -0.92
C PRO A 18 23.03 3.58 -1.84
N LEU A 19 22.48 3.02 -2.93
CA LEU A 19 23.27 2.30 -3.94
C LEU A 19 24.28 3.22 -4.64
N GLY A 20 23.84 4.41 -5.07
CA GLY A 20 24.71 5.40 -5.71
C GLY A 20 25.81 5.88 -4.77
N PHE A 21 25.47 6.12 -3.50
CA PHE A 21 26.45 6.49 -2.47
C PHE A 21 27.47 5.38 -2.22
N GLY A 22 27.02 4.13 -2.13
CA GLY A 22 27.88 2.96 -1.98
C GLY A 22 28.87 2.78 -3.14
N LEU A 23 28.43 3.04 -4.38
CA LEU A 23 29.29 2.96 -5.58
C LEU A 23 30.39 4.02 -5.58
N VAL A 24 30.08 5.28 -5.20
CA VAL A 24 31.06 6.38 -5.17
C VAL A 24 32.14 6.13 -4.11
N PHE A 25 31.76 5.60 -2.94
CA PHE A 25 32.68 5.36 -1.84
C PHE A 25 33.38 4.00 -1.88
N LEU A 26 33.07 3.15 -2.85
CA LEU A 26 33.64 1.80 -2.98
C LEU A 26 35.18 1.81 -3.00
N GLN A 27 35.77 2.80 -3.68
CA GLN A 27 37.22 2.90 -3.87
C GLN A 27 37.95 3.58 -2.70
N HIS A 28 37.26 4.45 -1.95
CA HIS A 28 37.88 5.26 -0.90
C HIS A 28 37.61 4.74 0.51
N LEU A 29 36.42 4.17 0.75
CA LEU A 29 35.96 3.71 2.06
C LEU A 29 35.12 2.43 1.91
N PRO A 30 35.76 1.25 1.72
CA PRO A 30 35.05 0.01 1.40
C PRO A 30 34.08 -0.44 2.51
N LEU A 31 34.42 -0.21 3.79
CA LEU A 31 33.51 -0.52 4.91
C LEU A 31 32.23 0.33 4.87
N LEU A 32 32.34 1.61 4.51
CA LEU A 32 31.18 2.49 4.36
C LEU A 32 30.31 2.04 3.18
N ALA A 33 30.94 1.65 2.07
CA ALA A 33 30.25 1.12 0.90
C ALA A 33 29.46 -0.15 1.22
N VAL A 34 30.04 -1.10 1.96
CA VAL A 34 29.32 -2.30 2.44
C VAL A 34 28.10 -1.92 3.28
N GLY A 35 28.24 -0.95 4.19
CA GLY A 35 27.11 -0.44 4.98
C GLY A 35 26.00 0.15 4.10
N CYS A 36 26.36 0.93 3.08
CA CYS A 36 25.40 1.50 2.13
C CYS A 36 24.69 0.42 1.30
N PHE A 37 25.39 -0.60 0.81
CA PHE A 37 24.78 -1.71 0.07
C PHE A 37 23.85 -2.54 0.95
N ALA A 38 24.25 -2.84 2.19
CA ALA A 38 23.40 -3.54 3.16
C ALA A 38 22.13 -2.73 3.44
N PHE A 39 22.26 -1.42 3.67
CA PHE A 39 21.11 -0.53 3.87
C PHE A 39 20.21 -0.47 2.63
N ALA A 40 20.78 -0.39 1.42
CA ALA A 40 20.03 -0.41 0.18
C ALA A 40 19.23 -1.71 0.00
N ALA A 41 19.82 -2.87 0.30
CA ALA A 41 19.13 -4.16 0.24
C ALA A 41 17.96 -4.24 1.24
N LEU A 42 18.13 -3.67 2.43
CA LEU A 42 17.08 -3.60 3.45
C LEU A 42 15.93 -2.67 3.03
N VAL A 43 16.24 -1.53 2.42
CA VAL A 43 15.22 -0.63 1.85
C VAL A 43 14.53 -1.28 0.65
N ALA A 44 15.27 -1.96 -0.22
CA ALA A 44 14.71 -2.64 -1.39
C ALA A 44 13.75 -3.78 -1.01
N SER A 45 14.03 -4.48 0.09
CA SER A 45 13.18 -5.56 0.62
C SER A 45 11.97 -5.06 1.42
N SER A 46 11.89 -3.75 1.71
CA SER A 46 10.71 -3.18 2.36
C SER A 46 9.49 -3.17 1.43
N TYR A 47 8.32 -3.45 1.98
CA TYR A 47 7.04 -3.41 1.26
C TYR A 47 5.89 -3.09 2.20
N SER A 48 4.79 -2.57 1.64
CA SER A 48 3.52 -2.42 2.35
C SER A 48 2.59 -3.60 2.06
N GLY A 49 1.80 -3.97 3.07
CA GLY A 49 0.84 -5.06 2.97
C GLY A 49 -0.34 -4.85 3.91
N LEU A 50 -1.38 -5.65 3.69
CA LEU A 50 -2.53 -5.79 4.58
C LEU A 50 -2.38 -7.11 5.34
N GLU A 51 -2.57 -7.10 6.65
CA GLU A 51 -2.60 -8.33 7.46
C GLU A 51 -3.95 -8.46 8.15
N ILE A 52 -4.53 -9.65 8.07
CA ILE A 52 -5.87 -9.96 8.59
C ILE A 52 -5.73 -11.02 9.67
N ASP A 53 -6.28 -10.75 10.85
CA ASP A 53 -6.47 -11.73 11.90
C ASP A 53 -7.95 -12.07 12.06
N ARG A 54 -8.35 -13.21 11.46
CA ARG A 54 -9.72 -13.69 11.53
C ARG A 54 -10.15 -14.09 12.95
N ARG A 55 -9.21 -14.51 13.81
CA ARG A 55 -9.56 -15.00 15.16
C ARG A 55 -10.00 -13.87 16.07
N ASN A 56 -9.34 -12.72 15.94
CA ASN A 56 -9.61 -11.54 16.77
C ASN A 56 -10.47 -10.50 16.05
N HIS A 57 -10.93 -10.78 14.82
CA HIS A 57 -11.65 -9.83 13.95
C HIS A 57 -10.91 -8.50 13.84
N ARG A 58 -9.65 -8.54 13.41
CA ARG A 58 -8.82 -7.35 13.25
C ARG A 58 -8.06 -7.37 11.94
N TYR A 59 -7.72 -6.19 11.45
CA TYR A 59 -6.83 -6.01 10.31
C TYR A 59 -5.79 -4.92 10.60
N ARG A 60 -4.67 -4.93 9.87
CA ARG A 60 -3.70 -3.83 9.89
C ARG A 60 -3.11 -3.61 8.51
N ASN A 61 -2.97 -2.34 8.14
CA ASN A 61 -2.01 -1.95 7.12
C ASN A 61 -0.63 -1.94 7.76
N PHE A 62 0.29 -2.75 7.25
CA PHE A 62 1.65 -2.83 7.76
C PHE A 62 2.67 -2.36 6.73
N LEU A 63 3.74 -1.77 7.23
CA LEU A 63 4.96 -1.54 6.50
C LEU A 63 6.01 -2.50 7.04
N LEU A 64 6.53 -3.38 6.18
CA LEU A 64 7.65 -4.24 6.53
C LEU A 64 8.95 -3.44 6.37
N LEU A 65 9.64 -3.18 7.47
CA LEU A 65 10.98 -2.58 7.49
C LEU A 65 11.89 -3.49 8.31
N PHE A 66 13.02 -3.90 7.73
CA PHE A 66 14.01 -4.74 8.42
C PHE A 66 13.43 -6.05 8.98
N GLY A 67 12.44 -6.65 8.30
CA GLY A 67 11.73 -7.85 8.77
C GLY A 67 10.68 -7.60 9.87
N ILE A 68 10.55 -6.36 10.34
CA ILE A 68 9.57 -5.96 11.37
C ILE A 68 8.35 -5.35 10.68
N ARG A 69 7.15 -5.79 11.07
CA ARG A 69 5.87 -5.27 10.56
C ARG A 69 5.38 -4.14 11.45
N PHE A 70 5.46 -2.91 10.96
CA PHE A 70 4.96 -1.71 11.64
C PHE A 70 3.54 -1.40 11.17
N GLY A 71 2.61 -1.23 12.10
CA GLY A 71 1.22 -0.90 11.78
C GLY A 71 0.30 -1.12 12.98
N SER A 72 -0.77 -0.33 13.04
CA SER A 72 -1.79 -0.44 14.08
C SER A 72 -2.86 -1.44 13.69
N TRP A 73 -3.32 -2.23 14.66
CA TRP A 73 -4.48 -3.09 14.48
C TRP A 73 -5.77 -2.30 14.61
N TYR A 74 -6.66 -2.49 13.66
CA TYR A 74 -8.02 -1.95 13.61
C TYR A 74 -9.03 -3.08 13.71
N ALA A 75 -10.22 -2.78 14.23
CA ALA A 75 -11.30 -3.75 14.26
C ALA A 75 -11.81 -4.00 12.83
N LEU A 76 -11.97 -5.27 12.47
CA LEU A 76 -12.51 -5.66 11.18
C LEU A 76 -14.03 -5.79 11.31
N ALA A 77 -14.76 -4.90 10.64
CA ALA A 77 -16.21 -4.99 10.57
C ALA A 77 -16.66 -6.24 9.79
N LEU A 78 -17.87 -6.72 10.08
CA LEU A 78 -18.51 -7.80 9.33
C LEU A 78 -18.83 -7.32 7.91
N ALA A 79 -17.93 -7.56 6.98
CA ALA A 79 -18.09 -7.21 5.58
C ALA A 79 -18.86 -8.28 4.81
N THR A 80 -19.68 -7.88 3.83
CA THR A 80 -20.44 -8.78 2.96
C THR A 80 -19.75 -9.07 1.63
N ARG A 81 -18.95 -8.13 1.14
CA ARG A 81 -18.19 -8.23 -0.11
C ARG A 81 -16.98 -7.32 -0.10
N VAL A 82 -15.96 -7.71 -0.85
CA VAL A 82 -14.82 -6.85 -1.20
C VAL A 82 -15.14 -6.18 -2.53
N VAL A 83 -14.99 -4.86 -2.61
CA VAL A 83 -15.25 -4.08 -3.82
C VAL A 83 -13.99 -3.36 -4.26
N LEU A 84 -13.63 -3.48 -5.54
CA LEU A 84 -12.61 -2.64 -6.16
C LEU A 84 -13.31 -1.58 -7.01
N LYS A 85 -13.02 -0.30 -6.74
CA LYS A 85 -13.65 0.83 -7.44
C LYS A 85 -12.61 1.88 -7.82
N ALA A 86 -12.75 2.47 -9.01
CA ALA A 86 -11.96 3.62 -9.41
C ALA A 86 -12.52 4.91 -8.79
N HIS A 87 -11.64 5.74 -8.23
CA HIS A 87 -11.96 7.07 -7.74
C HIS A 87 -11.09 8.10 -8.46
N SER A 88 -11.68 9.28 -8.68
CA SER A 88 -10.95 10.45 -9.17
C SER A 88 -11.11 11.58 -8.18
N ASP A 89 -10.04 11.92 -7.48
CA ASP A 89 -10.04 13.01 -6.52
C ASP A 89 -9.41 14.27 -7.14
N THR A 90 -9.93 15.42 -6.75
CA THR A 90 -9.35 16.72 -7.09
C THR A 90 -8.63 17.29 -5.89
N ILE A 91 -7.30 17.17 -5.89
CA ILE A 91 -6.47 17.74 -4.84
C ILE A 91 -6.31 19.24 -5.12
N ARG A 92 -6.82 20.09 -4.21
CA ARG A 92 -6.62 21.54 -4.28
C ARG A 92 -5.46 21.93 -3.38
N TYR A 93 -4.39 22.47 -3.96
CA TYR A 93 -3.29 23.04 -3.18
C TYR A 93 -3.54 24.54 -2.97
N HIS A 94 -3.56 24.98 -1.71
CA HIS A 94 -3.48 26.40 -1.39
C HIS A 94 -2.03 26.84 -1.50
N THR A 95 -1.71 27.66 -2.51
CA THR A 95 -0.43 28.40 -2.51
C THR A 95 -0.54 29.61 -1.60
N ARG A 96 0.59 30.00 -0.97
CA ARG A 96 0.74 31.14 -0.04
C ARG A 96 0.24 32.50 -0.58
N ARG A 97 -0.10 32.58 -1.88
CA ARG A 97 -0.63 33.76 -2.58
C ARG A 97 -2.16 33.71 -2.83
N GLY A 98 -2.88 32.75 -2.24
CA GLY A 98 -4.34 32.69 -2.33
C GLY A 98 -4.91 32.18 -3.66
N VAL A 99 -4.06 31.89 -4.65
CA VAL A 99 -4.51 31.35 -5.94
C VAL A 99 -4.60 29.82 -5.83
N ALA A 100 -5.82 29.31 -5.69
CA ALA A 100 -6.09 27.90 -5.89
C ALA A 100 -5.88 27.58 -7.37
N ARG A 101 -4.69 27.06 -7.73
CA ARG A 101 -4.49 26.46 -9.05
C ARG A 101 -5.11 25.06 -9.01
N PRO A 102 -6.14 24.75 -9.80
CA PRO A 102 -6.60 23.39 -9.93
C PRO A 102 -5.56 22.67 -10.77
N TRP A 103 -4.72 21.81 -10.20
CA TRP A 103 -3.85 21.02 -11.05
C TRP A 103 -3.60 19.62 -10.48
N LYS A 104 -3.89 18.66 -11.36
CA LYS A 104 -3.79 17.21 -11.26
C LYS A 104 -5.00 16.53 -10.62
N ARG A 105 -5.86 16.00 -11.50
CA ARG A 105 -6.84 14.95 -11.16
C ARG A 105 -6.03 13.73 -10.72
N TYR A 106 -6.27 13.27 -9.50
CA TYR A 106 -5.63 12.08 -8.95
C TYR A 106 -6.57 10.90 -9.11
N GLU A 107 -6.30 10.08 -10.11
CA GLU A 107 -7.08 8.87 -10.37
C GLU A 107 -6.37 7.67 -9.72
N HIS A 108 -7.13 6.93 -8.91
CA HIS A 108 -6.64 5.79 -8.15
C HIS A 108 -7.74 4.73 -8.02
N LEU A 109 -7.33 3.51 -7.67
CA LEU A 109 -8.23 2.40 -7.39
C LEU A 109 -8.30 2.21 -5.88
N THR A 110 -9.50 2.09 -5.32
CA THR A 110 -9.70 1.90 -3.89
C THR A 110 -10.30 0.52 -3.66
N LEU A 111 -9.66 -0.25 -2.77
CA LEU A 111 -10.18 -1.51 -2.28
C LEU A 111 -11.00 -1.26 -1.03
N LEU A 112 -12.30 -1.54 -1.12
CA LEU A 112 -13.29 -1.25 -0.10
C LEU A 112 -13.86 -2.55 0.47
N LEU A 113 -14.14 -2.58 1.77
CA LEU A 113 -15.03 -3.55 2.38
C LEU A 113 -16.43 -2.97 2.46
N SER A 114 -17.40 -3.65 1.85
CA SER A 114 -18.81 -3.31 1.97
C SER A 114 -19.32 -3.84 3.31
N ILE A 115 -19.68 -2.94 4.22
CA ILE A 115 -20.24 -3.28 5.54
C ILE A 115 -21.76 -3.08 5.47
N PRO A 116 -22.58 -3.98 6.04
CA PRO A 116 -24.01 -3.73 6.24
C PRO A 116 -24.21 -2.37 6.91
N ASP A 117 -25.20 -1.61 6.46
CA ASP A 117 -25.56 -0.29 7.02
C ASP A 117 -24.51 0.83 6.82
N SER A 118 -23.43 0.59 6.06
CA SER A 118 -22.48 1.63 5.63
C SER A 118 -22.65 1.95 4.15
N ILE A 119 -22.96 3.21 3.85
CA ILE A 119 -23.11 3.71 2.47
C ILE A 119 -21.75 3.75 1.74
N ILE A 120 -20.68 4.05 2.48
CA ILE A 120 -19.34 4.28 1.92
C ILE A 120 -18.49 2.99 1.97
N GLY A 121 -18.77 2.11 2.93
CA GLY A 121 -17.88 1.00 3.27
C GLY A 121 -16.62 1.48 3.99
N GLU A 122 -15.68 0.56 4.19
CA GLU A 122 -14.39 0.84 4.83
C GLU A 122 -13.27 0.70 3.81
N ALA A 123 -12.49 1.76 3.62
CA ALA A 123 -11.35 1.74 2.71
C ALA A 123 -10.19 0.98 3.34
N MET A 124 -9.79 -0.11 2.70
CA MET A 124 -8.66 -0.94 3.14
C MET A 124 -7.36 -0.37 2.60
N GLU A 125 -7.32 -0.11 1.29
CA GLU A 125 -6.11 0.33 0.62
C GLU A 125 -6.39 1.05 -0.70
N GLU A 126 -5.51 1.98 -1.05
CA GLU A 126 -5.51 2.74 -2.29
C GLU A 126 -4.34 2.30 -3.17
N PHE A 127 -4.62 2.07 -4.45
CA PHE A 127 -3.66 1.67 -5.47
C PHE A 127 -3.62 2.74 -6.55
N ALA A 128 -2.44 3.08 -7.05
CA ALA A 128 -2.36 3.89 -8.26
C ALA A 128 -2.95 3.10 -9.44
N LEU A 129 -3.53 3.79 -10.44
CA LEU A 129 -4.09 3.14 -11.65
C LEU A 129 -3.11 2.18 -12.33
N ARG A 130 -1.81 2.53 -12.36
CA ARG A 130 -0.74 1.69 -12.94
C ARG A 130 -0.59 0.33 -12.24
N ASP A 131 -1.04 0.23 -10.99
CA ASP A 131 -0.91 -0.94 -10.12
C ASP A 131 -2.21 -1.79 -10.13
N ARG A 132 -3.09 -1.63 -11.14
CA ARG A 132 -4.36 -2.38 -11.29
C ARG A 132 -4.23 -3.90 -11.08
N LYS A 133 -3.16 -4.50 -11.61
CA LYS A 133 -2.91 -5.95 -11.44
C LYS A 133 -2.70 -6.31 -9.96
N TYR A 134 -1.97 -5.49 -9.21
CA TYR A 134 -1.79 -5.69 -7.77
C TYR A 134 -3.09 -5.46 -7.01
N ALA A 135 -3.87 -4.45 -7.39
CA ALA A 135 -5.18 -4.18 -6.79
C ALA A 135 -6.15 -5.36 -6.95
N LEU A 136 -6.21 -5.96 -8.15
CA LEU A 136 -7.03 -7.15 -8.42
C LEU A 136 -6.56 -8.36 -7.62
N GLN A 137 -5.24 -8.61 -7.56
CA GLN A 137 -4.68 -9.72 -6.79
C GLN A 137 -4.91 -9.55 -5.29
N ALA A 138 -4.71 -8.35 -4.76
CA ALA A 138 -4.96 -8.02 -3.37
C ALA A 138 -6.44 -8.20 -3.03
N GLY A 139 -7.35 -7.72 -3.88
CA GLY A 139 -8.79 -7.88 -3.70
C GLY A 139 -9.25 -9.35 -3.71
N GLN A 140 -8.72 -10.17 -4.64
CA GLN A 140 -8.99 -11.61 -4.67
C GLN A 140 -8.47 -12.32 -3.43
N GLN A 141 -7.24 -12.01 -2.99
CA GLN A 141 -6.66 -12.59 -1.78
C GLN A 141 -7.43 -12.18 -0.53
N LEU A 142 -7.88 -10.93 -0.46
CA LEU A 142 -8.69 -10.40 0.65
C LEU A 142 -10.05 -11.10 0.70
N ALA A 143 -10.72 -11.21 -0.43
CA ALA A 143 -12.00 -11.90 -0.56
C ALA A 143 -11.88 -13.38 -0.17
N ALA A 144 -10.84 -14.07 -0.65
CA ALA A 144 -10.56 -15.45 -0.27
C ALA A 144 -10.25 -15.59 1.23
N ALA A 145 -9.44 -14.69 1.78
CA ALA A 145 -9.09 -14.69 3.20
C ALA A 145 -10.31 -14.42 4.09
N LEU A 146 -11.26 -13.61 3.64
CA LEU A 146 -12.49 -13.29 4.37
C LEU A 146 -13.65 -14.26 4.05
N GLN A 147 -13.53 -15.08 3.00
CA GLN A 147 -14.59 -15.95 2.46
C GLN A 147 -15.85 -15.17 2.04
N ILE A 148 -15.65 -14.02 1.40
CA ILE A 148 -16.72 -13.16 0.88
C ILE A 148 -16.48 -12.90 -0.61
N PRO A 149 -17.50 -12.59 -1.42
CA PRO A 149 -17.34 -12.34 -2.85
C PRO A 149 -16.48 -11.10 -3.13
N PHE A 150 -15.68 -11.17 -4.20
CA PHE A 150 -14.96 -10.05 -4.77
C PHE A 150 -15.75 -9.47 -5.95
N VAL A 151 -16.01 -8.18 -5.93
CA VAL A 151 -16.72 -7.45 -6.99
C VAL A 151 -15.81 -6.35 -7.53
N VAL A 152 -15.60 -6.34 -8.84
CA VAL A 152 -14.90 -5.26 -9.55
C VAL A 152 -15.97 -4.41 -10.20
N MET A 153 -15.97 -3.11 -9.92
CA MET A 153 -16.89 -2.17 -10.57
C MET A 153 -16.45 -1.93 -12.02
N ASP A 154 -17.40 -1.66 -12.91
CA ASP A 154 -17.18 -1.53 -14.36
C ASP A 154 -16.18 -0.41 -14.73
N ASP A 155 -15.98 0.55 -13.82
CA ASP A 155 -15.09 1.71 -14.01
C ASP A 155 -13.60 1.42 -13.73
N VAL A 156 -13.21 0.17 -13.46
CA VAL A 156 -11.86 -0.27 -13.04
C VAL A 156 -10.99 -0.77 -14.19
#